data_AF-A0A497MLW1-F1
#
_entry.id   AF-A0A497MLW1-F1
#
_cell.length_a   1.000
_cell.length_b   1.000
_cell.length_c   1.000
_cell.angle_alpha   90.00
_cell.angle_beta   90.00
_cell.angle_gamma   90.00
#
_symmetry.space_group_name_H-M   'P 1'
#
loop_
_entity.id
_entity.type
_entity.pdbx_description
1 polymer ?
#
loop_
_entity_poly.entity_id
_entity_poly.type
_entity_poly.pdbx_seq_one_letter_code
_entity_poly.pdbx_strand_id
1 'polypeptide(L)'
;AEEVEGLKPPVKKAEGLKSWERPEAVPLENHTRLLRDFVEAVLEDRKPYVDGYEGRRSLEVIRAIYKSSSTGEPVNLPLKE
;
A
#
# COMPACT_ATOMS: atom_id res chain seq x y z
N ALA A 1 -18.02 32.49 6.39
CA ALA A 1 -18.95 31.34 6.29
C ALA A 1 -19.27 31.17 4.83
N GLU A 2 -18.73 30.13 4.21
CA GLU A 2 -19.33 29.51 3.03
C GLU A 2 -18.69 28.13 2.94
N GLU A 3 -19.38 27.16 3.54
CA GLU A 3 -19.10 25.75 3.32
C GLU A 3 -19.42 25.47 1.85
N VAL A 4 -18.39 25.17 1.06
CA VAL A 4 -18.57 24.57 -0.27
C VAL A 4 -19.03 23.14 -0.07
N GLU A 5 -20.34 23.02 0.07
CA GLU A 5 -21.13 21.80 0.00
C GLU A 5 -20.94 21.15 -1.38
N GLY A 6 -20.63 19.85 -1.41
CA GLY A 6 -20.78 19.05 -2.63
C GLY A 6 -19.50 18.52 -3.29
N LEU A 7 -18.62 17.84 -2.53
CA LEU A 7 -17.86 16.69 -3.05
C LEU A 7 -17.26 15.84 -1.91
N LYS A 8 -18.12 15.31 -1.04
CA LYS A 8 -17.79 14.05 -0.35
C LYS A 8 -18.58 12.94 -1.03
N PRO A 9 -18.00 12.20 -2.00
CA PRO A 9 -18.63 10.97 -2.41
C PRO A 9 -18.77 10.09 -1.17
N PRO A 10 -19.88 9.33 -1.03
CA PRO A 10 -20.01 8.40 0.07
C PRO A 10 -18.81 7.45 -0.01
N VAL A 11 -18.02 7.36 1.06
CA VAL A 11 -17.08 6.26 1.23
C VAL A 11 -17.95 5.02 1.44
N LYS A 12 -18.48 4.50 0.33
CA LYS A 12 -19.05 3.16 0.28
C LYS A 12 -17.89 2.28 0.72
N LYS A 13 -18.03 1.60 1.87
CA LYS A 13 -17.18 0.46 2.18
C LYS A 13 -17.37 -0.51 1.02
N ALA A 14 -16.43 -0.48 0.08
CA ALA A 14 -16.47 -1.35 -1.06
C ALA A 14 -16.13 -2.75 -0.54
N GLU A 15 -17.16 -3.53 -0.26
CA GLU A 15 -17.02 -4.97 -0.10
C GLU A 15 -16.34 -5.50 -1.37
N GLY A 16 -15.14 -6.05 -1.20
CA GLY A 16 -14.38 -6.71 -2.26
C GLY A 16 -14.05 -5.80 -3.45
N LEU A 17 -13.08 -4.89 -3.27
CA LEU A 17 -12.52 -4.12 -4.40
C LEU A 17 -11.94 -4.99 -5.53
N LYS A 18 -11.68 -6.29 -5.28
CA LYS A 18 -11.04 -7.24 -6.21
C LYS A 18 -9.84 -6.62 -6.93
N SER A 19 -9.00 -5.90 -6.19
CA SER A 19 -7.87 -5.15 -6.75
C SER A 19 -6.86 -6.03 -7.48
N TRP A 20 -6.82 -7.34 -7.19
CA TRP A 20 -6.02 -8.33 -7.91
C TRP A 20 -6.55 -8.65 -9.32
N GLU A 21 -7.84 -8.41 -9.58
CA GLU A 21 -8.47 -8.59 -10.90
C GLU A 21 -8.55 -7.25 -11.66
N ARG A 22 -8.78 -6.15 -10.93
CA ARG A 22 -8.99 -4.80 -11.48
C ARG A 22 -8.20 -3.75 -10.68
N PRO A 23 -6.92 -3.53 -10.99
CA PRO A 23 -6.08 -2.59 -10.25
C PRO A 23 -6.66 -1.17 -10.17
N GLU A 24 -7.36 -0.73 -11.22
CA GLU A 24 -8.04 0.56 -11.30
C GLU A 24 -9.26 0.69 -10.37
N ALA A 25 -9.75 -0.41 -9.79
CA ALA A 25 -10.83 -0.36 -8.80
C ALA A 25 -10.34 0.20 -7.45
N VAL A 26 -9.03 0.29 -7.21
CA VAL A 26 -8.48 0.86 -5.99
C VAL A 26 -8.79 2.36 -5.92
N PRO A 27 -9.47 2.84 -4.86
CA PRO A 27 -9.76 4.26 -4.71
C PRO A 27 -8.48 5.10 -4.63
N LEU A 28 -8.40 6.16 -5.44
CA LEU A 28 -7.29 7.13 -5.42
C LEU A 28 -7.01 7.71 -4.03
N GLU A 29 -8.08 7.88 -3.24
CA GLU A 29 -8.04 8.36 -1.85
C GLU A 29 -7.04 7.60 -0.97
N ASN A 30 -6.85 6.30 -1.21
CA ASN A 30 -5.90 5.49 -0.43
C ASN A 30 -4.45 5.97 -0.63
N HIS A 31 -4.05 6.25 -1.88
CA HIS A 31 -2.73 6.78 -2.19
C HIS A 31 -2.56 8.21 -1.68
N THR A 32 -3.59 9.04 -1.84
CA THR A 32 -3.58 10.43 -1.35
C THR A 32 -3.32 10.50 0.16
N ARG A 33 -3.94 9.61 0.96
CA ARG A 33 -3.74 9.56 2.41
C ARG A 33 -2.33 9.14 2.79
N LEU A 34 -1.77 8.14 2.12
CA LEU A 34 -0.39 7.70 2.38
C LEU A 34 0.64 8.77 2.02
N LEU A 35 0.44 9.47 0.90
CA LEU A 35 1.32 10.57 0.49
C LEU A 35 1.24 11.74 1.48
N ARG A 36 0.04 12.10 1.94
CA ARG A 36 -0.15 13.14 2.95
C ARG A 36 0.57 12.78 4.25
N ASP A 37 0.35 11.57 4.75
CA ASP A 37 1.01 11.09 5.97
C ASP A 37 2.54 11.13 5.84
N PHE A 38 3.09 10.72 4.70
CA PHE A 38 4.53 10.77 4.47
C PHE A 38 5.08 12.20 4.50
N VAL A 39 4.38 13.16 3.88
CA VAL A 39 4.77 14.58 3.91
C VAL A 39 4.70 15.15 5.32
N GLU A 40 3.60 14.89 6.03
CA GLU A 40 3.44 15.32 7.43
C GLU A 40 4.51 14.70 8.33
N ALA A 41 4.86 13.43 8.12
CA ALA A 41 5.89 12.74 8.87
C ALA A 41 7.26 13.43 8.77
N VAL A 42 7.60 13.93 7.58
CA VAL A 42 8.84 14.70 7.35
C VAL A 42 8.78 16.05 8.05
N LEU A 43 7.65 16.75 7.99
CA LEU A 43 7.49 18.07 8.60
C LEU A 43 7.49 18.03 10.12
N GLU A 44 6.92 16.97 10.70
CA GLU A 44 6.75 16.79 12.14
C GLU A 44 7.88 15.99 12.80
N ASP A 45 8.90 15.57 12.04
CA ASP A 45 9.99 14.70 12.50
C ASP A 45 9.48 13.43 13.22
N ARG A 46 8.48 12.78 12.61
CA ARG A 46 7.89 11.53 13.10
C ARG A 46 8.07 10.41 12.09
N LYS A 47 7.84 9.18 12.55
CA LYS A 47 7.81 8.02 11.67
C LYS A 47 6.57 8.07 10.76
N PRO A 48 6.69 7.84 9.44
CA PRO A 48 5.53 7.69 8.56
C PRO A 48 4.78 6.39 8.89
N TYR A 49 3.49 6.36 8.56
CA TYR A 49 2.61 5.21 8.73
C TYR A 49 3.16 3.95 8.03
N VAL A 50 3.79 4.11 6.87
CA VAL A 50 4.55 3.05 6.19
C VAL A 50 5.99 3.53 5.98
N ASP A 51 6.94 2.83 6.59
CA ASP A 51 8.36 3.13 6.47
C ASP A 51 9.06 2.29 5.39
N GLY A 52 10.36 2.55 5.17
CA GLY A 52 11.16 1.81 4.21
C GLY A 52 11.37 0.34 4.56
N TYR A 53 11.27 -0.05 5.85
CA TYR A 53 11.42 -1.44 6.27
C TYR A 53 10.18 -2.27 5.89
N GLU A 54 8.97 -1.71 6.04
CA GLU A 54 7.74 -2.33 5.55
C GLU A 54 7.75 -2.48 4.02
N GLY A 55 8.27 -1.47 3.31
CA GLY A 55 8.50 -1.56 1.86
C GLY A 55 9.46 -2.70 1.48
N ARG A 56 10.57 -2.86 2.22
CA ARG A 56 11.53 -3.97 2.01
C ARG A 56 10.89 -5.34 2.24
N ARG A 57 10.04 -5.50 3.26
CA ARG A 57 9.31 -6.77 3.51
C ARG A 57 8.39 -7.15 2.36
N SER A 58 7.73 -6.17 1.74
CA SER A 58 6.88 -6.41 0.56
C SER A 58 7.72 -6.92 -0.63
N LEU A 59 8.87 -6.30 -0.88
CA LEU A 59 9.81 -6.76 -1.92
C LEU A 59 10.37 -8.16 -1.64
N GLU A 60 10.61 -8.50 -0.38
CA GLU A 60 11.06 -9.83 0.02
C GLU A 60 10.03 -10.92 -0.35
N VAL A 61 8.75 -10.69 -0.09
CA VAL A 61 7.67 -11.62 -0.48
C VAL A 61 7.61 -11.78 -2.01
N ILE A 62 7.66 -10.67 -2.75
CA ILE A 62 7.65 -10.71 -4.23
C ILE A 62 8.85 -11.52 -4.75
N ARG A 63 10.06 -11.28 -4.22
CA ARG A 63 11.25 -12.05 -4.59
C ARG A 63 11.11 -13.54 -4.23
N ALA A 64 10.50 -13.86 -3.10
CA ALA A 64 10.26 -15.22 -2.68
C ALA A 64 9.32 -15.97 -3.62
N ILE A 65 8.27 -15.31 -4.12
CA ILE A 65 7.37 -15.85 -5.14
C ILE A 65 8.15 -16.20 -6.41
N TYR A 66 8.95 -15.27 -6.93
CA TYR A 66 9.76 -15.53 -8.13
C TYR A 66 10.78 -16.64 -7.91
N LYS A 67 11.47 -16.66 -6.76
CA LYS A 67 12.43 -17.71 -6.42
C LYS A 67 11.75 -19.08 -6.38
N SER A 68 10.65 -19.22 -5.64
CA SER A 68 9.88 -20.46 -5.56
C SER A 68 9.36 -20.92 -6.91
N SER A 69 8.86 -19.99 -7.74
CA SER A 69 8.43 -20.31 -9.11
C SER A 69 9.57 -20.80 -10.00
N SER A 70 10.77 -20.25 -9.84
CA SER A 70 11.93 -20.63 -10.65
C SER A 70 12.54 -21.97 -10.23
N THR A 71 12.47 -22.32 -8.94
CA THR A 71 13.07 -23.56 -8.40
C THR A 71 12.06 -24.70 -8.29
N GLY A 72 10.75 -24.40 -8.25
CA GLY A 72 9.72 -25.38 -7.94
C GLY A 72 9.70 -25.82 -6.47
N GLU A 73 10.41 -25.10 -5.59
CA GLU A 73 10.59 -25.47 -4.19
C GLU A 73 10.00 -24.41 -3.24
N PRO A 74 9.52 -24.80 -2.04
CA PRO A 74 9.22 -23.85 -0.97
C PRO A 74 10.46 -23.03 -0.58
N VAL A 75 10.26 -21.75 -0.27
CA VAL A 75 11.33 -20.85 0.16
C VAL A 75 11.11 -20.38 1.60
N ASN A 76 12.19 -20.26 2.36
CA ASN A 76 12.16 -19.74 3.73
C ASN A 76 12.44 -18.23 3.74
N LEU A 77 11.74 -17.51 4.60
CA LEU A 77 11.99 -16.11 4.88
C LEU A 77 12.73 -15.94 6.24
N PRO A 78 13.62 -14.94 6.39
CA PRO A 78 14.03 -14.01 5.33
C PRO A 78 14.88 -14.69 4.26
N LEU A 79 14.84 -14.16 3.03
CA LEU A 79 15.67 -14.70 1.94
C LEU A 79 17.14 -14.48 2.29
N LYS A 80 17.92 -15.57 2.30
CA LYS A 80 19.39 -15.48 2.27
C LYS A 80 19.80 -15.02 0.87
N GLU A 81 20.65 -14.00 0.80
CA GLU A 81 21.26 -13.55 -0.46
C GLU A 81 21.98 -14.70 -1.18
#